data_AF-A0A0Q9UBX7-F1
#
_entry.id   AF-A0A0Q9UBX7-F1
#
_cell.length_a   1.000
_cell.length_b   1.000
_cell.length_c   1.000
_cell.angle_alpha   90.00
_cell.angle_beta   90.00
_cell.angle_gamma   90.00
#
_symmetry.space_group_name_H-M   'P 1'
#
loop_
_entity.id
_entity.type
_entity.pdbx_description
1 polymer ?
#
loop_
_entity_poly.entity_id
_entity_poly.type
_entity_poly.pdbx_seq_one_letter_code
_entity_poly.pdbx_strand_id
1 'polypeptide(L)'
;MSKRKQPARRKAAPAPTTPAPTTTAPTTPEPTAPEPTAEPAATRTPGETAYDRSARDLTAPAEVDYDDHDLLGQADWVIGGEAARKARQQGLYAGYVLFLGALVYGLPIVQAVFRTSDASSLGDQLSSPEAIALLVASVAALLGAVVFAGRFRGPVVPPMPWIDLVLPVPLDRALALRRWWRYAAVGGLFIGALSGLTVGGGLAFAHLAGPVTIIVTTAVGTALGVLATRLWLWSQVRSWPGPDRGLSLLWRVPDALRELHAESLRAHSANTSTMAGSALTGNLRTARLALTRPVRHGRSARLRPGRPFGVLVRRDVIGLRRTPGAFLSGLGLTLLGGAIVTWAFTQPAAPSIAATIGLLPLYLGFGAWAEGLRLQADNVGTPSLLGTGELTEAVAHVTVPTALTLLVLGGWVAVAGALGSLPGSAPLSLWLILVLVVAGNVLAAFRGSPTFMLRPQMVIAWYAVPALAVVVLGSLVAVLTKAASYTWLSVVSWLVYAVLAWAVSKVRRLTYLHRA
;
A
#
# COMPACT_ATOMS: atom_id res chain seq x y z
N MET A 1 -62.46 -30.70 21.38
CA MET A 1 -61.30 -30.43 22.26
C MET A 1 -60.43 -29.35 21.64
N SER A 2 -60.62 -28.10 22.07
CA SER A 2 -59.93 -26.91 21.52
C SER A 2 -58.74 -26.55 22.41
N LYS A 3 -57.52 -26.63 21.88
CA LYS A 3 -56.29 -26.25 22.60
C LYS A 3 -56.10 -24.73 22.51
N ARG A 4 -56.50 -24.01 23.57
CA ARG A 4 -56.16 -22.60 23.79
C ARG A 4 -54.65 -22.45 23.97
N LYS A 5 -54.00 -21.66 23.10
CA LYS A 5 -52.62 -21.19 23.27
C LYS A 5 -52.56 -20.24 24.48
N GLN A 6 -51.70 -20.56 25.45
CA GLN A 6 -51.34 -19.65 26.54
C GLN A 6 -50.49 -18.47 25.99
N PRO A 7 -50.76 -17.23 26.42
CA PRO A 7 -49.94 -16.07 26.04
C PRO A 7 -48.57 -16.10 26.73
N ALA A 8 -47.55 -15.69 25.98
CA ALA A 8 -46.16 -15.64 26.43
C ALA A 8 -45.99 -14.69 27.62
N ARG A 9 -45.42 -15.22 28.71
CA ARG A 9 -45.08 -14.51 29.94
C ARG A 9 -44.01 -13.45 29.63
N ARG A 10 -44.36 -12.17 29.74
CA ARG A 10 -43.43 -11.03 29.62
C ARG A 10 -42.32 -11.18 30.68
N LYS A 11 -41.07 -11.29 30.22
CA LYS A 11 -39.87 -11.30 31.06
C LYS A 11 -39.63 -9.87 31.57
N ALA A 12 -39.59 -9.69 32.89
CA ALA A 12 -39.38 -8.39 33.52
C ALA A 12 -38.03 -7.79 33.11
N ALA A 13 -38.00 -6.47 32.87
CA ALA A 13 -36.79 -5.74 32.58
C ALA A 13 -35.83 -5.77 33.79
N PRO A 14 -34.52 -5.94 33.58
CA PRO A 14 -33.55 -5.89 34.67
C PRO A 14 -33.53 -4.50 35.29
N ALA A 15 -33.47 -4.46 36.62
CA ALA A 15 -33.42 -3.22 37.40
C ALA A 15 -32.16 -2.41 37.06
N PRO A 16 -32.25 -1.06 37.06
CA PRO A 16 -31.11 -0.20 36.82
C PRO A 16 -30.06 -0.40 37.92
N THR A 17 -28.84 -0.72 37.49
CA THR A 17 -27.69 -0.89 38.38
C THR A 17 -27.16 0.49 38.73
N THR A 18 -27.31 0.90 39.99
CA THR A 18 -26.73 2.12 40.53
C THR A 18 -25.20 2.04 40.45
N PRO A 19 -24.50 3.02 39.87
CA PRO A 19 -23.04 3.03 39.85
C PRO A 19 -22.49 3.18 41.28
N ALA A 20 -21.52 2.33 41.61
CA ALA A 20 -20.79 2.40 42.87
C ALA A 20 -20.00 3.71 42.97
N PRO A 21 -19.84 4.27 44.20
CA PRO A 21 -19.11 5.51 44.40
C PRO A 21 -17.62 5.33 44.07
N THR A 22 -17.12 6.19 43.19
CA THR A 22 -15.72 6.30 42.81
C THR A 22 -14.88 6.63 44.04
N THR A 23 -14.00 5.72 44.42
CA THR A 23 -13.00 5.92 45.47
C THR A 23 -12.04 7.04 45.04
N THR A 24 -12.01 8.11 45.81
CA THR A 24 -11.10 9.25 45.66
C THR A 24 -9.65 8.77 45.78
N ALA A 25 -8.83 9.12 44.79
CA ALA A 25 -7.39 8.89 44.80
C ALA A 25 -6.71 9.76 45.87
N PRO A 26 -5.62 9.28 46.50
CA PRO A 26 -4.89 10.04 47.50
C PRO A 26 -4.14 11.22 46.85
N THR A 27 -4.40 12.41 47.39
CA THR A 27 -3.68 13.66 47.15
C THR A 27 -2.19 13.46 47.45
N THR A 28 -1.35 13.60 46.42
CA THR A 28 0.11 13.63 46.59
C THR A 28 0.50 15.00 47.15
N PRO A 29 1.32 15.08 48.22
CA PRO A 29 1.73 16.35 48.78
C PRO A 29 2.65 17.12 47.82
N GLU A 30 2.35 18.41 47.71
CA GLU A 30 3.06 19.43 46.96
C GLU A 30 4.49 19.61 47.49
N PRO A 31 5.55 19.57 46.65
CA PRO A 31 6.90 19.83 47.09
C PRO A 31 7.09 21.32 47.40
N THR A 32 7.30 21.61 48.68
CA THR A 32 7.64 22.94 49.19
C THR A 32 8.98 23.41 48.61
N ALA A 33 8.98 24.54 47.92
CA ALA A 33 10.18 25.18 47.41
C ALA A 33 11.05 25.68 48.59
N PRO A 34 12.38 25.52 48.55
CA PRO A 34 13.26 26.10 49.55
C PRO A 34 13.34 27.62 49.38
N GLU A 35 13.15 28.28 50.52
CA GLU A 35 13.25 29.70 50.81
C GLU A 35 14.66 30.24 50.47
N PRO A 36 14.81 31.33 49.69
CA PRO A 36 16.11 31.92 49.43
C PRO A 36 16.57 32.71 50.66
N THR A 37 17.60 32.18 51.33
CA THR A 37 18.28 32.86 52.42
C THR A 37 19.04 34.06 51.85
N ALA A 38 18.62 35.26 52.23
CA ALA A 38 19.29 36.51 51.90
C ALA A 38 20.62 36.61 52.67
N GLU A 39 21.73 36.63 51.94
CA GLU A 39 23.06 36.90 52.48
C GLU A 39 23.42 38.39 52.25
N PRO A 40 23.94 39.10 53.27
CA PRO A 40 24.09 40.55 53.23
C PRO A 40 25.24 41.02 52.33
N ALA A 41 24.97 42.11 51.62
CA ALA A 41 25.90 42.84 50.78
C ALA A 41 27.12 43.36 51.57
N ALA A 42 28.28 42.74 51.34
CA ALA A 42 29.58 43.29 51.73
C ALA A 42 30.16 44.15 50.61
N THR A 43 30.29 45.44 50.90
CA THR A 43 30.91 46.47 50.08
C THR A 43 32.38 46.12 49.83
N ARG A 44 32.76 45.82 48.58
CA ARG A 44 34.17 45.73 48.16
C ARG A 44 34.55 46.95 47.33
N THR A 45 35.57 47.64 47.84
CA THR A 45 36.33 48.76 47.28
C THR A 45 36.93 48.40 45.91
N PRO A 46 36.99 49.32 44.93
CA PRO A 46 37.66 49.07 43.65
C PRO A 46 39.18 49.17 43.83
N GLY A 47 39.80 48.02 44.10
CA GLY A 47 41.25 47.83 44.06
C GLY A 47 41.68 47.41 42.65
N GLU A 48 42.24 48.36 41.94
CA GLU A 48 42.99 48.24 40.69
C GLU A 48 43.96 47.04 40.75
N THR A 49 43.56 45.93 40.13
CA THR A 49 44.44 44.76 39.94
C THR A 49 44.82 44.70 38.47
N ALA A 50 46.13 44.76 38.26
CA ALA A 50 46.81 44.68 36.99
C ALA A 50 46.25 43.52 36.15
N TYR A 51 45.87 43.86 34.93
CA TYR A 51 45.40 42.93 33.91
C TYR A 51 46.56 42.02 33.50
N ASP A 52 46.74 40.91 34.22
CA ASP A 52 47.69 39.87 33.86
C ASP A 52 47.22 39.17 32.58
N ARG A 53 47.74 39.68 31.45
CA ARG A 53 47.44 39.21 30.10
C ARG A 53 48.08 37.84 29.80
N SER A 54 48.88 37.29 30.73
CA SER A 54 49.58 36.01 30.55
C SER A 54 48.78 34.77 30.97
N ALA A 55 47.66 34.93 31.68
CA ALA A 55 46.78 33.82 32.07
C ALA A 55 45.73 33.41 31.02
N ARG A 56 45.68 34.09 29.86
CA ARG A 56 44.62 33.88 28.86
C ARG A 56 44.83 32.70 27.91
N ASP A 57 45.99 32.04 27.98
CA ASP A 57 46.35 30.90 27.13
C ASP A 57 46.16 29.52 27.79
N LEU A 58 45.63 29.44 29.02
CA LEU A 58 45.45 28.16 29.75
C LEU A 58 44.00 27.70 29.93
N THR A 59 43.03 28.40 29.33
CA THR A 59 41.60 28.03 29.42
C THR A 59 40.94 27.97 28.04
N ALA A 60 41.60 27.40 27.04
CA ALA A 60 40.84 26.74 25.99
C ALA A 60 40.08 25.60 26.71
N PRO A 61 38.74 25.62 26.77
CA PRO A 61 38.01 24.52 27.41
C PRO A 61 38.49 23.24 26.74
N ALA A 62 38.96 22.28 27.55
CA ALA A 62 39.38 20.98 27.05
C ALA A 62 38.26 20.48 26.13
N GLU A 63 38.58 20.31 24.85
CA GLU A 63 37.64 19.82 23.86
C GLU A 63 37.30 18.39 24.29
N VAL A 64 36.16 18.25 24.98
CA VAL A 64 35.69 16.94 25.42
C VAL A 64 35.29 16.21 24.15
N ASP A 65 36.16 15.33 23.69
CA ASP A 65 35.91 14.43 22.57
C ASP A 65 34.82 13.43 23.01
N TYR A 66 33.58 13.73 22.65
CA TYR A 66 32.47 12.85 22.91
C TYR A 66 32.40 11.79 21.83
N ASP A 67 32.41 10.51 22.21
CA ASP A 67 32.17 9.42 21.26
C ASP A 67 30.72 9.49 20.76
N ASP A 68 30.57 9.72 19.45
CA ASP A 68 29.30 9.68 18.72
C ASP A 68 28.48 8.42 19.04
N HIS A 69 29.14 7.28 19.28
CA HIS A 69 28.47 6.03 19.63
C HIS A 69 27.78 6.08 20.99
N ASP A 70 28.40 6.71 21.99
CA ASP A 70 27.84 6.86 23.34
C ASP A 70 26.66 7.84 23.33
N LEU A 71 26.80 8.97 22.63
CA LEU A 71 25.71 9.94 22.47
C LEU A 71 24.49 9.32 21.78
N LEU A 72 24.70 8.54 20.71
CA LEU A 72 23.62 7.81 20.04
C LEU A 72 23.01 6.71 20.90
N GLY A 73 23.80 6.05 21.74
CA GLY A 73 23.33 5.06 22.71
C GLY A 73 22.41 5.68 23.76
N GLN A 74 22.80 6.83 24.32
CA GLN A 74 21.98 7.61 25.25
C GLN A 74 20.69 8.10 24.57
N ALA A 75 20.77 8.63 23.35
CA ALA A 75 19.60 9.06 22.60
C ALA A 75 18.62 7.90 22.32
N ASP A 76 19.10 6.70 21.98
CA ASP A 76 18.22 5.53 21.79
C ASP A 76 17.55 5.11 23.11
N TRP A 77 18.25 5.23 24.23
CA TRP A 77 17.66 4.95 25.55
C TRP A 77 16.58 5.97 25.91
N VAL A 78 16.84 7.27 25.74
CA VAL A 78 15.90 8.35 26.09
C VAL A 78 14.69 8.39 25.14
N ILE A 79 14.92 8.35 23.82
CA ILE A 79 13.85 8.50 22.82
C ILE A 79 13.14 7.16 22.59
N GLY A 80 13.90 6.07 22.55
CA GLY A 80 13.40 4.75 22.19
C GLY A 80 12.86 3.96 23.37
N GLY A 81 13.57 3.97 24.51
CA GLY A 81 13.21 3.25 25.72
C GLY A 81 12.63 1.85 25.47
N GLU A 82 11.50 1.54 26.10
CA GLU A 82 10.75 0.30 25.87
C GLU A 82 10.07 0.23 24.50
N ALA A 83 9.67 1.37 23.94
CA ALA A 83 8.95 1.43 22.66
C ALA A 83 9.83 0.90 21.50
N ALA A 84 11.12 1.22 21.51
CA ALA A 84 12.08 0.72 20.52
C ALA A 84 12.32 -0.80 20.64
N ARG A 85 12.24 -1.37 21.85
CA ARG A 85 12.26 -2.84 22.05
C ARG A 85 10.98 -3.49 21.51
N LYS A 86 9.81 -2.92 21.84
CA LYS A 86 8.51 -3.39 21.33
C LYS A 86 8.44 -3.31 19.80
N ALA A 87 8.94 -2.24 19.19
CA ALA A 87 9.00 -2.09 17.73
C ALA A 87 9.87 -3.17 17.06
N ARG A 88 11.01 -3.53 17.66
CA ARG A 88 11.86 -4.65 17.18
C ARG A 88 11.12 -5.99 17.25
N GLN A 89 10.44 -6.27 18.36
CA GLN A 89 9.64 -7.49 18.51
C GLN A 89 8.49 -7.55 17.50
N GLN A 90 7.81 -6.43 17.27
CA GLN A 90 6.76 -6.32 16.25
C GLN A 90 7.30 -6.54 14.83
N GLY A 91 8.48 -6.00 14.52
CA GLY A 91 9.15 -6.24 13.24
C GLY A 91 9.51 -7.71 13.01
N LEU A 92 10.07 -8.38 14.02
CA LEU A 92 10.35 -9.81 13.98
C LEU A 92 9.08 -10.64 13.84
N TYR A 93 8.03 -10.30 14.59
CA TYR A 93 6.73 -10.95 14.48
C TYR A 93 6.11 -10.79 13.09
N ALA A 94 6.20 -9.59 12.49
CA ALA A 94 5.74 -9.37 11.12
C ALA A 94 6.55 -10.20 10.11
N GLY A 95 7.87 -10.31 10.29
CA GLY A 95 8.72 -11.19 9.48
C GLY A 95 8.32 -12.67 9.61
N TYR A 96 8.06 -13.12 10.83
CA TYR A 96 7.56 -14.48 11.12
C TYR A 96 6.20 -14.76 10.46
N VAL A 97 5.24 -13.84 10.58
CA VAL A 97 3.93 -13.95 9.93
C VAL A 97 4.06 -13.98 8.40
N LEU A 98 4.95 -13.16 7.82
CA LEU A 98 5.21 -13.16 6.39
C LEU A 98 5.81 -14.50 5.92
N PHE A 99 6.77 -15.04 6.67
CA PHE A 99 7.36 -16.35 6.40
C PHE A 99 6.30 -17.46 6.42
N LEU A 100 5.50 -17.52 7.49
CA LEU A 100 4.39 -18.47 7.59
C LEU A 100 3.39 -18.29 6.46
N GLY A 101 3.05 -17.05 6.09
CA GLY A 101 2.15 -16.77 4.98
C GLY A 101 2.69 -17.28 3.64
N ALA A 102 3.98 -17.09 3.38
CA ALA A 102 4.64 -17.62 2.19
C ALA A 102 4.67 -19.15 2.18
N LEU A 103 4.91 -19.79 3.33
CA LEU A 103 4.91 -21.25 3.45
C LEU A 103 3.51 -21.85 3.30
N VAL A 104 2.51 -21.30 3.99
CA VAL A 104 1.15 -21.84 4.08
C VAL A 104 0.32 -21.50 2.84
N TYR A 105 0.54 -20.34 2.22
CA TYR A 105 -0.27 -19.91 1.06
C TYR A 105 0.57 -19.75 -0.20
N GLY A 106 1.75 -19.13 -0.11
CA GLY A 106 2.60 -18.88 -1.27
C GLY A 106 3.02 -20.16 -1.98
N LEU A 107 3.61 -21.10 -1.25
CA LEU A 107 4.10 -22.36 -1.82
C LEU A 107 2.96 -23.22 -2.42
N PRO A 108 1.80 -23.41 -1.75
CA PRO A 108 0.67 -24.11 -2.36
C PRO A 108 0.10 -23.41 -3.60
N ILE A 109 0.05 -22.08 -3.63
CA ILE A 109 -0.41 -21.33 -4.82
C ILE A 109 0.55 -21.58 -5.98
N VAL A 110 1.86 -21.41 -5.76
CA VAL A 110 2.87 -21.63 -6.81
C VAL A 110 2.85 -23.09 -7.28
N GLN A 111 2.73 -24.04 -6.35
CA GLN A 111 2.58 -25.45 -6.67
C GLN A 111 1.31 -25.73 -7.48
N ALA A 112 0.18 -25.11 -7.14
CA ALA A 112 -1.07 -25.26 -7.88
C ALA A 112 -0.96 -24.70 -9.30
N VAL A 113 -0.31 -23.54 -9.48
CA VAL A 113 -0.01 -22.98 -10.82
C VAL A 113 0.75 -23.99 -11.66
N PHE A 114 1.81 -24.57 -11.10
CA PHE A 114 2.67 -25.49 -11.85
C PHE A 114 2.05 -26.87 -12.06
N ARG A 115 1.32 -27.43 -11.09
CA ARG A 115 0.64 -28.72 -11.22
C ARG A 115 -0.55 -28.69 -12.19
N THR A 116 -1.17 -27.53 -12.36
CA THR A 116 -2.29 -27.37 -13.30
C THR A 116 -1.85 -27.00 -14.71
N SER A 117 -0.54 -26.84 -14.92
CA SER A 117 0.07 -26.59 -16.22
C SER A 117 0.75 -27.88 -16.70
N ASP A 118 0.73 -28.14 -18.01
CA ASP A 118 1.56 -29.19 -18.59
C ASP A 118 3.04 -28.81 -18.41
N ALA A 119 3.80 -29.65 -17.72
CA ALA A 119 5.20 -29.41 -17.37
C ALA A 119 6.08 -29.20 -18.61
N SER A 120 5.82 -29.95 -19.68
CA SER A 120 6.59 -29.85 -20.92
C SER A 120 6.30 -28.53 -21.64
N SER A 121 5.01 -28.24 -21.86
CA SER A 121 4.57 -26.98 -22.47
C SER A 121 4.99 -25.75 -21.67
N LEU A 122 4.94 -25.83 -20.33
CA LEU A 122 5.37 -24.73 -19.48
C LEU A 122 6.89 -24.55 -19.50
N GLY A 123 7.66 -25.63 -19.54
CA GLY A 123 9.12 -25.56 -19.71
C GLY A 123 9.50 -24.85 -21.00
N ASP A 124 8.87 -25.25 -22.11
CA ASP A 124 9.08 -24.62 -23.42
C ASP A 124 8.69 -23.15 -23.39
N GLN A 125 7.53 -22.81 -22.82
CA GLN A 125 7.07 -21.42 -22.68
C GLN A 125 8.01 -20.59 -21.80
N LEU A 126 8.45 -21.11 -20.65
CA LEU A 126 9.35 -20.37 -19.74
C LEU A 126 10.75 -20.17 -20.33
N SER A 127 11.19 -21.08 -21.18
CA SER A 127 12.46 -20.96 -21.91
C SER A 127 12.37 -20.06 -23.15
N SER A 128 11.16 -19.67 -23.55
CA SER A 128 10.95 -18.86 -24.75
C SER A 128 11.54 -17.45 -24.57
N PRO A 129 12.07 -16.85 -25.66
CA PRO A 129 12.57 -15.47 -25.62
C PRO A 129 11.53 -14.47 -25.10
N GLU A 130 10.25 -14.70 -25.41
CA GLU A 130 9.13 -13.86 -24.99
C GLU A 130 8.89 -13.94 -23.49
N ALA A 131 8.95 -15.14 -22.88
CA ALA A 131 8.80 -15.29 -21.44
C ALA A 131 9.98 -14.68 -20.68
N ILE A 132 11.20 -14.82 -21.18
CA ILE A 132 12.39 -14.17 -20.62
C ILE A 132 12.24 -12.65 -20.71
N ALA A 133 11.84 -12.12 -21.87
CA ALA A 133 11.61 -10.69 -22.05
C ALA A 133 10.52 -10.16 -21.11
N LEU A 134 9.42 -10.91 -20.94
CA LEU A 134 8.33 -10.56 -20.02
C LEU A 134 8.78 -10.60 -18.55
N LEU A 135 9.59 -11.59 -18.18
CA LEU A 135 10.19 -11.67 -16.84
C LEU A 135 11.10 -10.46 -16.58
N VAL A 136 12.00 -10.14 -17.50
CA VAL A 136 12.91 -8.99 -17.40
C VAL A 136 12.11 -7.69 -17.32
N ALA A 137 11.10 -7.51 -18.17
CA ALA A 137 10.21 -6.34 -18.13
C ALA A 137 9.45 -6.24 -16.81
N SER A 138 8.98 -7.37 -16.26
CA SER A 138 8.28 -7.42 -14.97
C SER A 138 9.19 -7.05 -13.80
N VAL A 139 10.43 -7.56 -13.80
CA VAL A 139 11.44 -7.19 -12.81
C VAL A 139 11.80 -5.71 -12.92
N ALA A 140 12.03 -5.20 -14.14
CA ALA A 140 12.31 -3.79 -14.38
C ALA A 140 11.15 -2.88 -13.93
N ALA A 141 9.91 -3.29 -14.19
CA ALA A 141 8.72 -2.57 -13.75
C ALA A 141 8.60 -2.55 -12.21
N LEU A 142 8.88 -3.68 -11.55
CA LEU A 142 8.89 -3.76 -10.08
C LEU A 142 9.97 -2.85 -9.48
N LEU A 143 11.20 -2.89 -10.01
CA LEU A 143 12.28 -2.02 -9.56
C LEU A 143 11.96 -0.54 -9.83
N GLY A 144 11.35 -0.23 -10.99
CA GLY A 144 10.85 1.11 -11.30
C GLY A 144 9.76 1.58 -10.34
N ALA A 145 8.86 0.69 -9.91
CA ALA A 145 7.85 0.97 -8.90
C ALA A 145 8.47 1.23 -7.52
N VAL A 146 9.52 0.48 -7.14
CA VAL A 146 10.29 0.71 -5.90
C VAL A 146 11.00 2.07 -5.91
N VAL A 147 11.64 2.43 -7.03
CA VAL A 147 12.21 3.77 -7.23
C VAL A 147 11.09 4.80 -7.08
N PHE A 148 9.97 4.65 -7.78
CA PHE A 148 8.86 5.58 -7.69
C PHE A 148 8.34 5.74 -6.26
N ALA A 149 8.19 4.64 -5.51
CA ALA A 149 7.76 4.62 -4.11
C ALA A 149 8.75 5.32 -3.19
N GLY A 150 10.06 5.15 -3.41
CA GLY A 150 11.12 5.80 -2.62
C GLY A 150 11.06 7.32 -2.60
N ARG A 151 10.52 7.93 -3.66
CA ARG A 151 10.29 9.38 -3.72
C ARG A 151 9.28 9.88 -2.70
N PHE A 152 8.41 9.01 -2.17
CA PHE A 152 7.33 9.36 -1.25
C PHE A 152 7.52 8.82 0.14
N ARG A 153 8.06 7.61 0.21
CA ARG A 153 8.32 6.88 1.43
C ARG A 153 9.56 6.09 1.15
N GLY A 154 10.69 6.59 1.62
CA GLY A 154 11.93 5.86 1.49
C GLY A 154 12.07 4.77 2.56
N PRO A 155 13.15 3.97 2.46
CA PRO A 155 13.45 2.91 3.42
C PRO A 155 13.87 3.46 4.80
N VAL A 156 14.43 4.67 4.85
CA VAL A 156 14.98 5.26 6.09
C VAL A 156 13.97 6.25 6.65
N VAL A 157 13.19 5.81 7.64
CA VAL A 157 12.14 6.63 8.27
C VAL A 157 12.29 6.59 9.79
N PRO A 158 13.22 7.37 10.37
CA PRO A 158 13.28 7.59 11.82
C PRO A 158 11.98 8.25 12.33
N PRO A 159 11.61 8.04 13.60
CA PRO A 159 10.46 8.71 14.20
C PRO A 159 10.71 10.22 14.34
N MET A 160 9.65 11.03 14.33
CA MET A 160 9.75 12.50 14.41
C MET A 160 10.65 13.01 15.55
N PRO A 161 10.56 12.51 16.80
CA PRO A 161 11.44 12.96 17.88
C PRO A 161 12.94 12.73 17.58
N TRP A 162 13.29 11.65 16.88
CA TRP A 162 14.68 11.40 16.48
C TRP A 162 15.16 12.42 15.44
N ILE A 163 14.29 12.78 14.50
CA ILE A 163 14.60 13.78 13.47
C ILE A 163 14.81 15.16 14.10
N ASP A 164 13.97 15.53 15.06
CA ASP A 164 13.99 16.88 15.64
C ASP A 164 15.01 17.04 16.77
N LEU A 165 15.38 15.97 17.48
CA LEU A 165 16.31 16.04 18.61
C LEU A 165 17.73 15.57 18.29
N VAL A 166 17.91 14.59 17.40
CA VAL A 166 19.22 13.96 17.15
C VAL A 166 19.88 14.48 15.88
N LEU A 167 19.13 14.64 14.78
CA LEU A 167 19.71 15.07 13.49
C LEU A 167 20.23 16.52 13.44
N PRO A 168 19.78 17.48 14.29
CA PRO A 168 20.39 18.81 14.35
C PRO A 168 21.73 18.86 15.09
N VAL A 169 22.05 17.85 15.91
CA VAL A 169 23.33 17.74 16.62
C VAL A 169 24.44 17.47 15.59
N PRO A 170 25.68 17.99 15.77
CA PRO A 170 26.79 17.81 14.83
C PRO A 170 27.38 16.38 14.79
N LEU A 171 26.51 15.35 14.76
CA LEU A 171 26.87 13.93 14.61
C LEU A 171 26.95 13.55 13.13
N ASP A 172 27.76 12.54 12.78
CA ASP A 172 27.71 11.99 11.42
C ASP A 172 26.32 11.39 11.14
N ARG A 173 25.61 12.00 10.19
CA ARG A 173 24.27 11.58 9.78
C ARG A 173 24.23 10.13 9.29
N ALA A 174 25.34 9.62 8.72
CA ALA A 174 25.42 8.21 8.34
C ALA A 174 25.29 7.29 9.55
N LEU A 175 25.91 7.63 10.68
CA LEU A 175 25.82 6.86 11.93
C LEU A 175 24.42 6.99 12.55
N ALA A 176 23.89 8.20 12.64
CA ALA A 176 22.57 8.46 13.22
C ALA A 176 21.42 7.74 12.47
N LEU A 177 21.54 7.57 11.15
CA LEU A 177 20.52 6.91 10.31
C LEU A 177 20.81 5.42 10.03
N ARG A 178 22.00 4.92 10.37
CA ARG A 178 22.47 3.55 10.06
C ARG A 178 21.51 2.48 10.54
N ARG A 179 20.92 2.67 11.71
CA ARG A 179 19.99 1.71 12.33
C ARG A 179 18.74 1.50 11.48
N TRP A 180 18.10 2.59 11.07
CA TRP A 180 16.88 2.56 10.26
C TRP A 180 17.14 1.98 8.87
N TRP A 181 18.30 2.32 8.30
CA TRP A 181 18.77 1.68 7.07
C TRP A 181 18.95 0.16 7.22
N ARG A 182 19.60 -0.29 8.30
CA ARG A 182 19.80 -1.73 8.55
C ARG A 182 18.49 -2.49 8.60
N TYR A 183 17.45 -1.95 9.22
CA TYR A 183 16.13 -2.59 9.23
C TYR A 183 15.55 -2.74 7.82
N ALA A 184 15.64 -1.70 7.00
CA ALA A 184 15.16 -1.78 5.62
C ALA A 184 16.02 -2.73 4.76
N ALA A 185 17.34 -2.74 4.95
CA ALA A 185 18.26 -3.63 4.25
C ALA A 185 17.99 -5.11 4.59
N VAL A 186 17.85 -5.43 5.88
CA VAL A 186 17.49 -6.77 6.34
C VAL A 186 16.11 -7.17 5.84
N GLY A 187 15.13 -6.26 5.88
CA GLY A 187 13.79 -6.49 5.35
C GLY A 187 13.81 -6.79 3.84
N GLY A 188 14.56 -6.03 3.05
CA GLY A 188 14.73 -6.26 1.62
C GLY A 188 15.40 -7.59 1.30
N LEU A 189 16.48 -7.92 2.02
CA LEU A 189 17.16 -9.21 1.91
C LEU A 189 16.19 -10.36 2.21
N PHE A 190 15.48 -10.27 3.33
CA PHE A 190 14.53 -11.28 3.76
C PHE A 190 13.37 -11.48 2.76
N ILE A 191 12.74 -10.40 2.31
CA ILE A 191 11.64 -10.46 1.32
C ILE A 191 12.14 -11.03 -0.01
N GLY A 192 13.33 -10.60 -0.47
CA GLY A 192 13.95 -11.10 -1.68
C GLY A 192 14.26 -12.60 -1.61
N ALA A 193 14.90 -13.04 -0.53
CA ALA A 193 15.20 -14.44 -0.27
C ALA A 193 13.93 -15.28 -0.19
N LEU A 194 12.92 -14.81 0.56
CA LEU A 194 11.65 -15.51 0.71
C LEU A 194 10.90 -15.65 -0.62
N SER A 195 10.92 -14.60 -1.45
CA SER A 195 10.32 -14.64 -2.79
C SER A 195 11.02 -15.67 -3.70
N GLY A 196 12.35 -15.64 -3.72
CA GLY A 196 13.17 -16.60 -4.46
C GLY A 196 12.97 -18.05 -3.99
N LEU A 197 12.92 -18.25 -2.68
CA LEU A 197 12.63 -19.55 -2.05
C LEU A 197 11.23 -20.05 -2.42
N THR A 198 10.22 -19.18 -2.40
CA THR A 198 8.84 -19.55 -2.76
C THR A 198 8.73 -19.99 -4.22
N VAL A 199 9.36 -19.24 -5.14
CA VAL A 199 9.37 -19.58 -6.58
C VAL A 199 10.17 -20.86 -6.84
N GLY A 200 11.40 -20.96 -6.33
CA GLY A 200 12.25 -22.12 -6.56
C GLY A 200 11.73 -23.39 -5.88
N GLY A 201 11.22 -23.25 -4.66
CA GLY A 201 10.56 -24.33 -3.95
C GLY A 201 9.34 -24.82 -4.73
N GLY A 202 8.48 -23.92 -5.20
CA GLY A 202 7.34 -24.28 -6.02
C GLY A 202 7.71 -25.01 -7.32
N LEU A 203 8.76 -24.56 -8.03
CA LEU A 203 9.28 -25.22 -9.24
C LEU A 203 9.80 -26.63 -8.93
N ALA A 204 10.59 -26.78 -7.87
CA ALA A 204 11.15 -28.07 -7.45
C ALA A 204 10.06 -29.05 -6.99
N PHE A 205 9.08 -28.59 -6.20
CA PHE A 205 7.94 -29.41 -5.76
C PHE A 205 6.98 -29.79 -6.89
N ALA A 206 6.97 -29.03 -7.98
CA ALA A 206 6.23 -29.37 -9.19
C ALA A 206 7.02 -30.25 -10.16
N HIS A 207 8.24 -30.69 -9.79
CA HIS A 207 9.14 -31.47 -10.63
C HIS A 207 9.52 -30.80 -11.97
N LEU A 208 9.41 -29.46 -12.05
CA LEU A 208 9.82 -28.69 -13.22
C LEU A 208 11.32 -28.40 -13.23
N ALA A 209 11.96 -28.46 -12.06
CA ALA A 209 13.38 -28.19 -11.91
C ALA A 209 13.96 -28.97 -10.73
N GLY A 210 15.29 -29.14 -10.72
CA GLY A 210 15.98 -29.85 -9.63
C GLY A 210 16.10 -29.00 -8.34
N PRO A 211 16.48 -29.62 -7.20
CA PRO A 211 16.69 -28.93 -5.92
C PRO A 211 17.68 -27.74 -5.98
N VAL A 212 18.64 -27.79 -6.92
CA VAL A 212 19.60 -26.70 -7.19
C VAL A 212 18.88 -25.38 -7.52
N THR A 213 17.71 -25.45 -8.16
CA THR A 213 16.89 -24.28 -8.50
C THR A 213 16.49 -23.49 -7.27
N ILE A 214 16.23 -24.15 -6.14
CA ILE A 214 15.88 -23.48 -4.88
C ILE A 214 17.01 -22.55 -4.45
N ILE A 215 18.26 -23.02 -4.54
CA ILE A 215 19.46 -22.25 -4.17
C ILE A 215 19.62 -21.07 -5.11
N VAL A 216 19.54 -21.32 -6.43
CA VAL A 216 19.71 -20.28 -7.46
C VAL A 216 18.65 -19.20 -7.36
N THR A 217 17.36 -19.55 -7.29
CA THR A 217 16.28 -18.56 -7.21
C THR A 217 16.31 -17.80 -5.89
N THR A 218 16.69 -18.44 -4.77
CA THR A 218 16.88 -17.75 -3.49
C THR A 218 18.02 -16.74 -3.56
N ALA A 219 19.15 -17.09 -4.18
CA ALA A 219 20.27 -16.19 -4.39
C ALA A 219 19.89 -15.01 -5.31
N VAL A 220 19.22 -15.28 -6.44
CA VAL A 220 18.72 -14.24 -7.36
C VAL A 220 17.70 -13.34 -6.68
N GLY A 221 16.73 -13.90 -5.96
CA GLY A 221 15.73 -13.16 -5.20
C GLY A 221 16.38 -12.28 -4.14
N THR A 222 17.39 -12.78 -3.44
CA THR A 222 18.19 -12.02 -2.48
C THR A 222 18.90 -10.84 -3.14
N ALA A 223 19.57 -11.07 -4.27
CA ALA A 223 20.24 -10.03 -5.04
C ALA A 223 19.25 -8.95 -5.51
N LEU A 224 18.07 -9.35 -6.00
CA LEU A 224 16.99 -8.43 -6.39
C LEU A 224 16.44 -7.65 -5.19
N GLY A 225 16.30 -8.28 -4.02
CA GLY A 225 15.88 -7.62 -2.79
C GLY A 225 16.87 -6.55 -2.33
N VAL A 226 18.17 -6.85 -2.40
CA VAL A 226 19.23 -5.88 -2.11
C VAL A 226 19.18 -4.73 -3.12
N LEU A 227 19.13 -5.02 -4.41
CA LEU A 227 19.05 -4.01 -5.47
C LEU A 227 17.82 -3.11 -5.30
N ALA A 228 16.65 -3.69 -5.04
CA ALA A 228 15.41 -2.97 -4.78
C ALA A 228 15.57 -2.02 -3.59
N THR A 229 16.09 -2.48 -2.46
CA THR A 229 16.29 -1.62 -1.28
C THR A 229 17.32 -0.50 -1.51
N ARG A 230 18.37 -0.75 -2.29
CA ARG A 230 19.33 0.29 -2.71
C ARG A 230 18.68 1.34 -3.61
N LEU A 231 17.93 0.91 -4.62
CA LEU A 231 17.16 1.79 -5.51
C LEU A 231 16.10 2.60 -4.73
N TRP A 232 15.52 1.97 -3.70
CA TRP A 232 14.56 2.61 -2.81
C TRP A 232 15.19 3.76 -2.03
N LEU A 233 16.38 3.55 -1.44
CA LEU A 233 17.17 4.57 -0.74
C LEU A 233 17.63 5.67 -1.69
N TRP A 234 18.22 5.30 -2.82
CA TRP A 234 18.66 6.26 -3.83
C TRP A 234 17.52 7.17 -4.28
N SER A 235 16.32 6.60 -4.46
CA SER A 235 15.17 7.41 -4.80
C SER A 235 14.64 8.28 -3.65
N GLN A 236 14.85 7.88 -2.39
CA GLN A 236 14.58 8.72 -1.23
C GLN A 236 15.50 9.95 -1.22
N VAL A 237 16.80 9.76 -1.45
CA VAL A 237 17.77 10.86 -1.53
C VAL A 237 17.37 11.84 -2.64
N ARG A 238 16.99 11.33 -3.82
CA ARG A 238 16.54 12.16 -4.97
C ARG A 238 15.18 12.83 -4.78
N SER A 239 14.47 12.57 -3.69
CA SER A 239 13.19 13.23 -3.39
C SER A 239 13.38 14.72 -3.04
N TRP A 240 14.57 15.08 -2.55
CA TRP A 240 14.95 16.44 -2.18
C TRP A 240 16.03 17.00 -3.12
N PRO A 241 16.06 18.31 -3.39
CA PRO A 241 17.15 18.90 -4.14
C PRO A 241 18.48 18.89 -3.34
N GLY A 242 19.42 18.04 -3.73
CA GLY A 242 20.80 18.00 -3.19
C GLY A 242 21.87 18.04 -4.29
N PRO A 243 23.15 18.24 -3.89
CA PRO A 243 24.32 18.34 -4.79
C PRO A 243 24.70 17.00 -5.43
N ASP A 244 24.67 15.89 -4.68
CA ASP A 244 24.93 14.55 -5.22
C ASP A 244 23.63 13.78 -5.47
N ARG A 245 23.46 13.32 -6.72
CA ARG A 245 22.34 12.46 -7.15
C ARG A 245 22.83 11.34 -8.07
N GLY A 246 24.13 11.09 -8.08
CA GLY A 246 24.76 10.11 -8.94
C GLY A 246 24.24 8.69 -8.67
N LEU A 247 24.45 7.80 -9.64
CA LEU A 247 24.21 6.36 -9.44
C LEU A 247 25.24 5.73 -8.49
N SER A 248 26.38 6.40 -8.24
CA SER A 248 27.39 6.03 -7.25
C SER A 248 26.80 5.85 -5.84
N LEU A 249 25.81 6.67 -5.48
CA LEU A 249 25.11 6.61 -4.19
C LEU A 249 24.35 5.29 -3.98
N LEU A 250 24.02 4.54 -5.04
CA LEU A 250 23.41 3.21 -4.89
C LEU A 250 24.33 2.27 -4.10
N TRP A 251 25.64 2.40 -4.28
CA TRP A 251 26.62 1.51 -3.68
C TRP A 251 27.25 2.12 -2.42
N ARG A 252 27.43 3.45 -2.39
CA ARG A 252 27.96 4.19 -1.25
C ARG A 252 26.86 4.58 -0.25
N VAL A 253 26.40 3.61 0.54
CA VAL A 253 25.36 3.84 1.56
C VAL A 253 25.68 4.98 2.51
N PRO A 254 26.89 5.08 3.11
CA PRO A 254 27.18 6.15 4.07
C PRO A 254 26.95 7.53 3.46
N ASP A 255 27.41 7.73 2.22
CA ASP A 255 27.23 8.99 1.49
C ASP A 255 25.74 9.23 1.19
N ALA A 256 25.00 8.20 0.75
CA ALA A 256 23.56 8.31 0.53
C ALA A 256 22.79 8.68 1.82
N LEU A 257 23.23 8.20 2.99
CA LEU A 257 22.62 8.56 4.28
C LEU A 257 22.95 10.00 4.70
N ARG A 258 24.16 10.49 4.38
CA ARG A 258 24.55 11.89 4.63
C ARG A 258 23.74 12.86 3.76
N GLU A 259 23.42 12.47 2.53
CA GLU A 259 22.59 13.25 1.60
C GLU A 259 21.08 13.27 1.98
N LEU A 260 20.64 12.48 2.97
CA LEU A 260 19.24 12.54 3.43
C LEU A 260 18.98 13.84 4.20
N HIS A 261 18.07 14.67 3.67
CA HIS A 261 17.71 15.95 4.27
C HIS A 261 16.68 15.82 5.40
N ALA A 262 16.77 16.65 6.44
CA ALA A 262 15.89 16.56 7.61
C ALA A 262 14.41 16.79 7.24
N GLU A 263 14.13 17.76 6.38
CA GLU A 263 12.77 18.12 5.93
C GLU A 263 12.14 16.99 5.11
N SER A 264 12.93 16.29 4.28
CA SER A 264 12.42 15.13 3.56
C SER A 264 12.15 13.97 4.51
N LEU A 265 13.02 13.73 5.49
CA LEU A 265 12.81 12.73 6.54
C LEU A 265 11.56 13.04 7.37
N ARG A 266 11.30 14.31 7.74
CA ARG A 266 10.06 14.73 8.40
C ARG A 266 8.84 14.40 7.56
N ALA A 267 8.87 14.74 6.26
CA ALA A 267 7.77 14.44 5.34
C ALA A 267 7.53 12.93 5.21
N HIS A 268 8.59 12.12 5.08
CA HIS A 268 8.50 10.66 5.03
C HIS A 268 7.98 10.05 6.32
N SER A 269 8.40 10.58 7.48
CA SER A 269 7.93 10.15 8.80
C SER A 269 6.47 10.50 9.01
N ALA A 270 6.07 11.75 8.75
CA ALA A 270 4.68 12.19 8.84
C ALA A 270 3.77 11.33 7.95
N ASN A 271 4.15 11.13 6.67
CA ASN A 271 3.41 10.28 5.74
C ASN A 271 3.29 8.83 6.25
N THR A 272 4.38 8.27 6.78
CA THR A 272 4.38 6.91 7.31
C THR A 272 3.49 6.77 8.54
N SER A 273 3.56 7.72 9.48
CA SER A 273 2.71 7.76 10.66
C SER A 273 1.23 7.95 10.31
N THR A 274 0.92 8.84 9.36
CA THR A 274 -0.46 9.02 8.88
C THR A 274 -0.98 7.74 8.22
N MET A 275 -0.17 7.06 7.40
CA MET A 275 -0.56 5.77 6.80
C MET A 275 -0.77 4.69 7.86
N ALA A 276 0.15 4.55 8.81
CA ALA A 276 0.06 3.57 9.88
C ALA A 276 -1.18 3.82 10.75
N GLY A 277 -1.38 5.06 11.20
CA GLY A 277 -2.57 5.46 11.98
C GLY A 277 -3.87 5.27 11.19
N SER A 278 -3.86 5.58 9.89
CA SER A 278 -5.00 5.34 8.99
C SER A 278 -5.31 3.85 8.82
N ALA A 279 -4.29 3.00 8.71
CA ALA A 279 -4.47 1.55 8.63
C ALA A 279 -5.02 0.99 9.94
N LEU A 280 -4.49 1.43 11.09
CA LEU A 280 -4.95 1.01 12.42
C LEU A 280 -6.38 1.45 12.72
N THR A 281 -6.78 2.64 12.26
CA THR A 281 -8.14 3.17 12.40
C THR A 281 -9.10 2.67 11.32
N GLY A 282 -8.61 1.90 10.34
CA GLY A 282 -9.41 1.45 9.21
C GLY A 282 -9.85 2.57 8.27
N ASN A 283 -9.24 3.76 8.37
CA ASN A 283 -9.52 4.92 7.56
C ASN A 283 -8.56 5.00 6.36
N LEU A 284 -8.71 4.06 5.41
CA LEU A 284 -7.86 4.03 4.20
C LEU A 284 -8.02 5.28 3.32
N ARG A 285 -9.12 6.04 3.49
CA ARG A 285 -9.31 7.33 2.84
C ARG A 285 -8.22 8.32 3.26
N THR A 286 -7.96 8.44 4.56
CA THR A 286 -6.89 9.32 5.07
C THR A 286 -5.51 8.86 4.61
N ALA A 287 -5.25 7.54 4.60
CA ALA A 287 -3.99 7.00 4.06
C ALA A 287 -3.77 7.40 2.60
N ARG A 288 -4.83 7.31 1.79
CA ARG A 288 -4.79 7.69 0.37
C ARG A 288 -4.59 9.19 0.20
N LEU A 289 -5.30 10.03 0.94
CA LEU A 289 -5.14 11.49 0.84
C LEU A 289 -3.73 11.93 1.22
N ALA A 290 -3.11 11.27 2.22
CA ALA A 290 -1.70 11.50 2.55
C ALA A 290 -0.73 11.11 1.42
N LEU A 291 -1.13 10.19 0.53
CA LEU A 291 -0.35 9.80 -0.65
C LEU A 291 -0.60 10.70 -1.87
N THR A 292 -1.63 11.55 -1.86
CA THR A 292 -1.93 12.40 -3.03
C THR A 292 -0.85 13.46 -3.23
N ARG A 293 -0.28 13.50 -4.45
CA ARG A 293 0.71 14.52 -4.81
C ARG A 293 0.02 15.87 -5.01
N PRO A 294 0.71 16.98 -4.68
CA PRO A 294 0.36 18.27 -5.25
C PRO A 294 0.33 18.15 -6.78
N VAL A 295 -0.74 18.64 -7.41
CA VAL A 295 -0.87 18.65 -8.86
C VAL A 295 0.25 19.53 -9.44
N ARG A 296 1.22 18.93 -10.12
CA ARG A 296 2.33 19.65 -10.79
C ARG A 296 2.15 19.76 -12.30
N HIS A 297 1.46 18.82 -12.92
CA HIS A 297 1.25 18.76 -14.37
C HIS A 297 -0.15 19.24 -14.73
N GLY A 298 -0.35 19.74 -15.95
CA GLY A 298 -1.70 20.06 -16.47
C GLY A 298 -2.45 21.16 -15.70
N ARG A 299 -1.73 22.07 -15.02
CA ARG A 299 -2.32 23.19 -14.28
C ARG A 299 -3.06 24.18 -15.19
N SER A 300 -2.57 24.34 -16.43
CA SER A 300 -3.18 25.20 -17.45
C SER A 300 -4.44 24.61 -18.09
N ALA A 301 -4.65 23.28 -17.99
CA ALA A 301 -5.84 22.65 -18.54
C ALA A 301 -7.07 23.06 -17.71
N ARG A 302 -7.95 23.87 -18.29
CA ARG A 302 -9.20 24.33 -17.67
C ARG A 302 -10.37 23.45 -18.11
N LEU A 303 -11.28 23.18 -17.19
CA LEU A 303 -12.54 22.52 -17.49
C LEU A 303 -13.44 23.53 -18.20
N ARG A 304 -13.95 23.19 -19.39
CA ARG A 304 -14.89 24.04 -20.13
C ARG A 304 -16.33 23.72 -19.73
N PRO A 305 -17.23 24.71 -19.71
CA PRO A 305 -18.65 24.46 -19.45
C PRO A 305 -19.24 23.53 -20.51
N GLY A 306 -20.29 22.80 -20.16
CA GLY A 306 -20.95 21.84 -21.03
C GLY A 306 -22.04 21.06 -20.31
N ARG A 307 -22.57 20.02 -20.96
CA ARG A 307 -23.57 19.13 -20.36
C ARG A 307 -22.97 18.41 -19.13
N PRO A 308 -23.72 18.25 -18.02
CA PRO A 308 -23.21 17.71 -16.77
C PRO A 308 -22.40 16.42 -16.90
N PHE A 309 -22.94 15.42 -17.59
CA PHE A 309 -22.27 14.13 -17.81
C PHE A 309 -20.92 14.30 -18.53
N GLY A 310 -20.90 15.04 -19.64
CA GLY A 310 -19.67 15.26 -20.41
C GLY A 310 -18.63 16.08 -19.64
N VAL A 311 -19.08 17.00 -18.78
CA VAL A 311 -18.20 17.79 -17.90
C VAL A 311 -17.53 16.88 -16.87
N LEU A 312 -18.26 15.95 -16.24
CA LEU A 312 -17.69 14.99 -15.29
C LEU A 312 -16.68 14.05 -15.96
N VAL A 313 -16.99 13.51 -17.15
CA VAL A 313 -16.05 12.69 -17.92
C VAL A 313 -14.78 13.48 -18.27
N ARG A 314 -14.92 14.72 -18.75
CA ARG A 314 -13.76 15.59 -19.06
C ARG A 314 -12.95 15.94 -17.81
N ARG A 315 -13.61 16.15 -16.67
CA ARG A 315 -12.96 16.39 -15.37
C ARG A 315 -12.04 15.22 -15.02
N ASP A 316 -12.50 13.98 -15.18
CA ASP A 316 -11.69 12.80 -14.87
C ASP A 316 -10.51 12.64 -15.83
N VAL A 317 -10.70 12.89 -17.13
CA VAL A 317 -9.61 12.90 -18.10
C VAL A 317 -8.56 13.97 -17.75
N ILE A 318 -8.98 15.18 -17.36
CA ILE A 318 -8.08 16.23 -16.89
C ILE A 318 -7.40 15.80 -15.58
N GLY A 319 -8.12 15.13 -14.69
CA GLY A 319 -7.60 14.54 -13.46
C GLY A 319 -6.42 13.60 -13.73
N LEU A 320 -6.61 12.62 -14.62
CA LEU A 320 -5.57 11.68 -15.02
C LEU A 320 -4.37 12.36 -15.69
N ARG A 321 -4.61 13.38 -16.53
CA ARG A 321 -3.55 14.19 -17.13
C ARG A 321 -2.73 14.97 -16.07
N ARG A 322 -3.37 15.37 -14.98
CA ARG A 322 -2.74 16.08 -13.86
C ARG A 322 -1.97 15.15 -12.92
N THR A 323 -2.34 13.86 -12.89
CA THR A 323 -1.73 12.81 -12.07
C THR A 323 -1.13 11.70 -12.95
N PRO A 324 -0.06 11.97 -13.73
CA PRO A 324 0.51 10.99 -14.65
C PRO A 324 0.94 9.69 -13.96
N GLY A 325 1.31 9.75 -12.67
CA GLY A 325 1.58 8.55 -11.88
C GLY A 325 0.39 7.60 -11.77
N ALA A 326 -0.82 8.12 -11.56
CA ALA A 326 -2.05 7.32 -11.50
C ALA A 326 -2.41 6.75 -12.88
N PHE A 327 -2.23 7.55 -13.94
CA PHE A 327 -2.41 7.08 -15.31
C PHE A 327 -1.46 5.92 -15.63
N LEU A 328 -0.15 6.10 -15.39
CA LEU A 328 0.88 5.11 -15.68
C LEU A 328 0.75 3.85 -14.81
N SER A 329 0.46 3.99 -13.51
CA SER A 329 0.23 2.83 -12.65
C SER A 329 -1.01 2.05 -13.09
N GLY A 330 -2.09 2.76 -13.43
CA GLY A 330 -3.30 2.15 -13.97
C GLY A 330 -3.03 1.44 -15.29
N LEU A 331 -2.27 2.05 -16.19
CA LEU A 331 -1.88 1.46 -17.47
C LEU A 331 -1.04 0.20 -17.28
N GLY A 332 0.02 0.26 -16.47
CA GLY A 332 0.89 -0.88 -16.22
C GLY A 332 0.16 -2.07 -15.60
N LEU A 333 -0.66 -1.81 -14.56
CA LEU A 333 -1.44 -2.86 -13.89
C LEU A 333 -2.55 -3.44 -14.79
N THR A 334 -3.22 -2.60 -15.59
CA THR A 334 -4.27 -3.04 -16.53
C THR A 334 -3.67 -3.80 -17.71
N LEU A 335 -2.51 -3.39 -18.23
CA LEU A 335 -1.79 -4.12 -19.27
C LEU A 335 -1.35 -5.49 -18.75
N LEU A 336 -0.73 -5.55 -17.57
CA LEU A 336 -0.31 -6.80 -16.94
C LEU A 336 -1.49 -7.73 -16.67
N GLY A 337 -2.52 -7.23 -15.99
CA GLY A 337 -3.71 -8.02 -15.68
C GLY A 337 -4.48 -8.43 -16.93
N GLY A 338 -4.63 -7.52 -17.89
CA GLY A 338 -5.28 -7.78 -19.17
C GLY A 338 -4.54 -8.82 -20.01
N ALA A 339 -3.20 -8.78 -20.03
CA ALA A 339 -2.39 -9.79 -20.72
C ALA A 339 -2.61 -11.18 -20.11
N ILE A 340 -2.46 -11.30 -18.79
CA ILE A 340 -2.59 -12.58 -18.08
C ILE A 340 -4.02 -13.13 -18.19
N VAL A 341 -5.04 -12.28 -18.02
CA VAL A 341 -6.44 -12.71 -18.12
C VAL A 341 -6.78 -13.10 -19.55
N THR A 342 -6.34 -12.33 -20.56
CA THR A 342 -6.59 -12.69 -21.96
C THR A 342 -5.90 -14.01 -22.32
N TRP A 343 -4.63 -14.17 -21.94
CA TRP A 343 -3.91 -15.44 -22.09
C TRP A 343 -4.66 -16.60 -21.44
N ALA A 344 -5.18 -16.40 -20.22
CA ALA A 344 -5.98 -17.41 -19.53
C ALA A 344 -7.26 -17.81 -20.29
N PHE A 345 -7.85 -16.94 -21.10
CA PHE A 345 -9.07 -17.22 -21.85
C PHE A 345 -8.84 -17.65 -23.30
N THR A 346 -7.72 -17.28 -23.91
CA THR A 346 -7.43 -17.55 -25.32
C THR A 346 -6.52 -18.75 -25.53
N GLN A 347 -5.66 -19.09 -24.55
CA GLN A 347 -4.74 -20.21 -24.67
C GLN A 347 -5.24 -21.44 -23.89
N PRO A 348 -5.48 -22.57 -24.56
CA PRO A 348 -5.89 -23.82 -23.90
C PRO A 348 -4.88 -24.30 -22.85
N ALA A 349 -3.57 -24.07 -23.12
CA ALA A 349 -2.48 -24.47 -22.23
C ALA A 349 -2.32 -23.58 -20.98
N ALA A 350 -2.94 -22.40 -20.96
CA ALA A 350 -2.86 -21.53 -19.77
C ALA A 350 -3.53 -22.23 -18.58
N PRO A 351 -3.02 -22.12 -17.35
CA PRO A 351 -3.71 -22.65 -16.18
C PRO A 351 -4.88 -21.73 -15.78
N SER A 352 -5.96 -22.29 -15.22
CA SER A 352 -7.14 -21.48 -14.80
C SER A 352 -6.80 -20.46 -13.72
N ILE A 353 -5.85 -20.77 -12.84
CA ILE A 353 -5.37 -19.87 -11.79
C ILE A 353 -4.67 -18.63 -12.34
N ALA A 354 -4.21 -18.64 -13.61
CA ALA A 354 -3.68 -17.44 -14.25
C ALA A 354 -4.72 -16.32 -14.26
N ALA A 355 -6.00 -16.64 -14.48
CA ALA A 355 -7.07 -15.64 -14.40
C ALA A 355 -7.14 -15.02 -13.00
N THR A 356 -7.06 -15.83 -11.93
CA THR A 356 -7.01 -15.36 -10.54
C THR A 356 -5.87 -14.37 -10.31
N ILE A 357 -4.67 -14.69 -10.81
CA ILE A 357 -3.47 -13.86 -10.69
C ILE A 357 -3.62 -12.56 -11.49
N GLY A 358 -4.16 -12.62 -12.70
CA GLY A 358 -4.32 -11.45 -13.58
C GLY A 358 -5.48 -10.52 -13.18
N LEU A 359 -6.53 -11.05 -12.53
CA LEU A 359 -7.68 -10.26 -12.10
C LEU A 359 -7.35 -9.23 -11.03
N LEU A 360 -6.42 -9.53 -10.13
CA LEU A 360 -6.01 -8.61 -9.08
C LEU A 360 -5.32 -7.33 -9.64
N PRO A 361 -4.25 -7.41 -10.46
CA PRO A 361 -3.67 -6.23 -11.08
C PRO A 361 -4.66 -5.55 -12.02
N LEU A 362 -5.51 -6.28 -12.75
CA LEU A 362 -6.56 -5.67 -13.58
C LEU A 362 -7.53 -4.81 -12.73
N TYR A 363 -8.00 -5.35 -11.60
CA TYR A 363 -8.86 -4.64 -10.65
C TYR A 363 -8.18 -3.40 -10.05
N LEU A 364 -6.91 -3.53 -9.64
CA LEU A 364 -6.13 -2.43 -9.09
C LEU A 364 -5.82 -1.36 -10.14
N GLY A 365 -5.57 -1.76 -11.40
CA GLY A 365 -5.32 -0.89 -12.54
C GLY A 365 -6.54 -0.03 -12.88
N PHE A 366 -7.72 -0.66 -12.97
CA PHE A 366 -8.99 0.06 -13.07
C PHE A 366 -9.17 1.04 -11.91
N GLY A 367 -8.91 0.58 -10.68
CA GLY A 367 -9.03 1.39 -9.48
C GLY A 367 -8.09 2.60 -9.45
N ALA A 368 -6.92 2.54 -10.10
CA ALA A 368 -6.02 3.69 -10.22
C ALA A 368 -6.59 4.80 -11.12
N TRP A 369 -7.43 4.44 -12.10
CA TRP A 369 -8.12 5.38 -12.96
C TRP A 369 -9.47 5.85 -12.39
N ALA A 370 -10.09 5.08 -11.50
CA ALA A 370 -11.40 5.35 -10.89
C ALA A 370 -11.36 6.32 -9.69
N GLU A 371 -10.41 7.26 -9.64
CA GLU A 371 -10.30 8.20 -8.51
C GLU A 371 -11.50 9.16 -8.42
N GLY A 372 -12.04 9.60 -9.57
CA GLY A 372 -13.26 10.40 -9.63
C GLY A 372 -14.46 9.72 -8.96
N LEU A 373 -14.61 8.40 -9.18
CA LEU A 373 -15.67 7.59 -8.59
C LEU A 373 -15.57 7.54 -7.06
N ARG A 374 -14.35 7.42 -6.53
CA ARG A 374 -14.10 7.39 -5.10
C ARG A 374 -14.32 8.76 -4.46
N LEU A 375 -13.88 9.83 -5.13
CA LEU A 375 -14.13 11.20 -4.67
C LEU A 375 -15.62 11.53 -4.70
N GLN A 376 -16.39 10.98 -5.65
CA GLN A 376 -17.85 11.09 -5.64
C GLN A 376 -18.44 10.37 -4.43
N ALA A 377 -18.02 9.13 -4.17
CA ALA A 377 -18.47 8.39 -3.00
C ALA A 377 -18.15 9.11 -1.67
N ASP A 378 -17.03 9.82 -1.61
CA ASP A 378 -16.61 10.63 -0.48
C ASP A 378 -17.46 11.90 -0.25
N ASN A 379 -18.20 12.34 -1.27
CA ASN A 379 -19.08 13.51 -1.26
C ASN A 379 -20.57 13.14 -1.27
N VAL A 380 -20.90 11.86 -1.10
CA VAL A 380 -22.30 11.41 -1.01
C VAL A 380 -23.00 12.16 0.11
N GLY A 381 -24.19 12.70 -0.19
CA GLY A 381 -24.95 13.55 0.73
C GLY A 381 -24.79 15.05 0.47
N THR A 382 -23.75 15.47 -0.24
CA THR A 382 -23.66 16.85 -0.72
C THR A 382 -24.54 17.05 -1.97
N PRO A 383 -25.27 18.17 -2.10
CA PRO A 383 -26.00 18.47 -3.31
C PRO A 383 -25.06 18.53 -4.52
N SER A 384 -25.43 17.86 -5.61
CA SER A 384 -24.66 17.91 -6.85
C SER A 384 -24.55 19.35 -7.37
N LEU A 385 -23.32 19.82 -7.59
CA LEU A 385 -23.03 21.14 -8.18
C LEU A 385 -23.59 21.30 -9.60
N LEU A 386 -23.84 20.20 -10.32
CA LEU A 386 -24.32 20.20 -11.71
C LEU A 386 -25.81 19.83 -11.83
N GLY A 387 -26.53 19.74 -10.70
CA GLY A 387 -27.94 19.32 -10.66
C GLY A 387 -28.20 17.89 -11.17
N THR A 388 -27.19 17.01 -11.22
CA THR A 388 -27.32 15.63 -11.67
C THR A 388 -27.71 14.66 -10.56
N GLY A 389 -28.35 13.56 -10.95
CA GLY A 389 -28.60 12.44 -10.04
C GLY A 389 -27.32 11.62 -9.80
N GLU A 390 -27.19 11.07 -8.60
CA GLU A 390 -26.00 10.34 -8.13
C GLU A 390 -25.57 9.17 -9.02
N LEU A 391 -26.56 8.46 -9.59
CA LEU A 391 -26.27 7.38 -10.53
C LEU A 391 -25.63 7.91 -11.81
N THR A 392 -26.11 9.04 -12.32
CA THR A 392 -25.54 9.69 -13.51
C THR A 392 -24.10 10.12 -13.24
N GLU A 393 -23.82 10.63 -12.03
CA GLU A 393 -22.46 11.01 -11.63
C GLU A 393 -21.54 9.81 -11.48
N ALA A 394 -22.01 8.73 -10.82
CA ALA A 394 -21.26 7.49 -10.70
C ALA A 394 -20.95 6.86 -12.07
N VAL A 395 -21.94 6.84 -12.99
CA VAL A 395 -21.74 6.35 -14.37
C VAL A 395 -20.74 7.22 -15.12
N ALA A 396 -20.81 8.54 -14.99
CA ALA A 396 -19.83 9.45 -15.60
C ALA A 396 -18.41 9.13 -15.10
N HIS A 397 -18.25 8.91 -13.80
CA HIS A 397 -16.96 8.60 -13.18
C HIS A 397 -16.42 7.19 -13.47
N VAL A 398 -17.28 6.26 -13.89
CA VAL A 398 -16.88 4.91 -14.36
C VAL A 398 -16.52 4.91 -15.84
N THR A 399 -16.97 5.89 -16.62
CA THR A 399 -16.84 5.91 -18.08
C THR A 399 -15.37 5.90 -18.52
N VAL A 400 -14.52 6.76 -17.94
CA VAL A 400 -13.10 6.84 -18.30
C VAL A 400 -12.33 5.55 -17.98
N PRO A 401 -12.33 5.01 -16.74
CA PRO A 401 -11.62 3.77 -16.44
C PRO A 401 -12.16 2.57 -17.25
N THR A 402 -13.46 2.52 -17.54
CA THR A 402 -14.06 1.46 -18.37
C THR A 402 -13.57 1.53 -19.81
N ALA A 403 -13.57 2.72 -20.42
CA ALA A 403 -13.08 2.90 -21.79
C ALA A 403 -11.60 2.52 -21.93
N LEU A 404 -10.75 2.97 -20.99
CA LEU A 404 -9.34 2.62 -20.98
C LEU A 404 -9.11 1.11 -20.79
N THR A 405 -9.87 0.47 -19.90
CA THR A 405 -9.77 -0.98 -19.66
C THR A 405 -10.26 -1.77 -20.87
N LEU A 406 -11.35 -1.34 -21.50
CA LEU A 406 -11.88 -1.94 -22.72
C LEU A 406 -10.87 -1.84 -23.87
N LEU A 407 -10.18 -0.71 -24.02
CA LEU A 407 -9.11 -0.54 -25.02
C LEU A 407 -7.95 -1.53 -24.78
N VAL A 408 -7.53 -1.71 -23.52
CA VAL A 408 -6.46 -2.65 -23.17
C VAL A 408 -6.88 -4.09 -23.44
N LEU A 409 -8.07 -4.51 -22.98
CA LEU A 409 -8.56 -5.86 -23.22
C LEU A 409 -8.79 -6.13 -24.70
N GLY A 410 -9.36 -5.17 -25.43
CA GLY A 410 -9.54 -5.25 -26.88
C GLY A 410 -8.21 -5.36 -27.64
N GLY A 411 -7.18 -4.62 -27.20
CA GLY A 411 -5.83 -4.74 -27.74
C GLY A 411 -5.24 -6.15 -27.55
N TRP A 412 -5.37 -6.72 -26.34
CA TRP A 412 -4.91 -8.08 -26.09
C TRP A 412 -5.71 -9.15 -26.83
N VAL A 413 -7.02 -8.96 -27.02
CA VAL A 413 -7.85 -9.83 -27.87
C VAL A 413 -7.39 -9.77 -29.32
N ALA A 414 -7.09 -8.57 -29.83
CA ALA A 414 -6.56 -8.40 -31.19
C ALA A 414 -5.20 -9.11 -31.36
N VAL A 415 -4.30 -8.98 -30.39
CA VAL A 415 -3.02 -9.71 -30.37
C VAL A 415 -3.26 -11.22 -30.36
N ALA A 416 -4.16 -11.72 -29.52
CA ALA A 416 -4.47 -13.15 -29.47
C ALA A 416 -5.06 -13.67 -30.79
N GLY A 417 -5.95 -12.91 -31.43
CA GLY A 417 -6.52 -13.26 -32.74
C GLY A 417 -5.50 -13.19 -33.88
N ALA A 418 -4.51 -12.30 -33.80
CA ALA A 418 -3.43 -12.23 -34.78
C ALA A 418 -2.45 -13.41 -34.65
N LEU A 419 -2.25 -13.93 -33.43
CA LEU A 419 -1.34 -15.04 -33.14
C LEU A 419 -1.99 -16.43 -33.29
N GLY A 420 -3.29 -16.54 -33.55
CA GLY A 420 -3.95 -17.83 -33.70
C GLY A 420 -5.47 -17.79 -33.54
N SER A 421 -6.07 -18.93 -33.18
CA SER A 421 -7.52 -19.04 -33.04
C SER A 421 -8.01 -18.38 -31.74
N LEU A 422 -8.93 -17.44 -31.88
CA LEU A 422 -9.65 -16.82 -30.78
C LEU A 422 -10.90 -17.67 -30.48
N PRO A 423 -10.98 -18.37 -29.33
CA PRO A 423 -12.18 -19.10 -28.97
C PRO A 423 -13.39 -18.14 -28.93
N GLY A 424 -14.52 -18.54 -29.52
CA GLY A 424 -15.72 -17.68 -29.56
C GLY A 424 -16.27 -17.29 -28.17
N SER A 425 -15.92 -18.06 -27.13
CA SER A 425 -16.25 -17.76 -25.73
C SER A 425 -15.36 -16.69 -25.10
N ALA A 426 -14.14 -16.45 -25.60
CA ALA A 426 -13.19 -15.53 -24.99
C ALA A 426 -13.70 -14.07 -24.94
N PRO A 427 -14.30 -13.50 -26.01
CA PRO A 427 -14.87 -12.15 -25.95
C PRO A 427 -15.97 -12.01 -24.91
N LEU A 428 -16.87 -13.00 -24.80
CA LEU A 428 -17.95 -13.01 -23.82
C LEU A 428 -17.38 -13.07 -22.40
N SER A 429 -16.40 -13.95 -22.15
CA SER A 429 -15.79 -14.07 -20.83
C SER A 429 -15.04 -12.80 -20.42
N LEU A 430 -14.30 -12.17 -21.33
CA LEU A 430 -13.64 -10.89 -21.09
C LEU A 430 -14.63 -9.74 -20.87
N TRP A 431 -15.77 -9.75 -21.54
CA TRP A 431 -16.87 -8.83 -21.26
C TRP A 431 -17.40 -9.00 -19.82
N LEU A 432 -17.62 -10.25 -19.38
CA LEU A 432 -18.03 -10.52 -18.00
C LEU A 432 -16.97 -10.07 -16.99
N ILE A 433 -15.67 -10.23 -17.29
CA ILE A 433 -14.59 -9.70 -16.46
C ILE A 433 -14.66 -8.17 -16.38
N LEU A 434 -14.86 -7.48 -17.51
CA LEU A 434 -14.99 -6.01 -17.51
C LEU A 434 -16.16 -5.55 -16.63
N VAL A 435 -17.34 -6.16 -16.80
CA VAL A 435 -18.53 -5.86 -15.99
C VAL A 435 -18.24 -6.09 -14.50
N LEU A 436 -17.56 -7.20 -14.17
CA LEU A 436 -17.22 -7.54 -12.80
C LEU A 436 -16.20 -6.56 -12.19
N VAL A 437 -15.16 -6.16 -12.92
CA VAL A 437 -14.17 -5.17 -12.48
C VAL A 437 -14.82 -3.80 -12.25
N VAL A 438 -15.75 -3.39 -13.13
CA VAL A 438 -16.56 -2.19 -12.95
C VAL A 438 -17.41 -2.29 -11.68
N ALA A 439 -18.17 -3.37 -11.54
CA ALA A 439 -19.04 -3.59 -10.39
C ALA A 439 -18.25 -3.62 -9.06
N GLY A 440 -17.10 -4.31 -9.04
CA GLY A 440 -16.19 -4.36 -7.90
C GLY A 440 -15.68 -2.98 -7.50
N ASN A 441 -15.29 -2.13 -8.46
CA ASN A 441 -14.82 -0.78 -8.15
C ASN A 441 -15.93 0.18 -7.71
N VAL A 442 -17.14 0.06 -8.28
CA VAL A 442 -18.33 0.80 -7.78
C VAL A 442 -18.66 0.35 -6.36
N LEU A 443 -18.69 -0.96 -6.09
CA LEU A 443 -18.90 -1.49 -4.75
C LEU A 443 -17.80 -1.01 -3.78
N ALA A 444 -16.54 -0.99 -4.20
CA ALA A 444 -15.43 -0.50 -3.39
C ALA A 444 -15.53 1.00 -3.07
N ALA A 445 -16.09 1.81 -3.98
CA ALA A 445 -16.32 3.22 -3.73
C ALA A 445 -17.51 3.43 -2.76
N PHE A 446 -18.65 2.77 -3.00
CA PHE A 446 -19.91 3.02 -2.29
C PHE A 446 -20.25 2.00 -1.18
N ARG A 447 -19.30 1.16 -0.72
CA ARG A 447 -19.57 0.14 0.32
C ARG A 447 -20.06 0.73 1.65
N GLY A 448 -19.65 1.95 1.98
CA GLY A 448 -19.90 2.60 3.27
C GLY A 448 -18.99 2.09 4.40
N SER A 449 -19.33 2.46 5.63
CA SER A 449 -18.66 2.01 6.85
C SER A 449 -18.97 0.53 7.16
N PRO A 450 -18.05 -0.20 7.81
CA PRO A 450 -18.30 -1.57 8.25
C PRO A 450 -19.43 -1.60 9.28
N THR A 451 -20.28 -2.64 9.21
CA THR A 451 -21.48 -2.78 10.06
C THR A 451 -21.26 -3.63 11.32
N PHE A 452 -20.01 -3.96 11.65
CA PHE A 452 -19.64 -4.89 12.73
C PHE A 452 -18.52 -4.31 13.61
N MET A 453 -18.29 -4.93 14.77
CA MET A 453 -17.22 -4.52 15.70
C MET A 453 -15.86 -4.48 15.00
N LEU A 454 -15.16 -3.35 15.15
CA LEU A 454 -13.91 -3.01 14.49
C LEU A 454 -12.73 -3.83 15.07
N ARG A 455 -12.64 -5.10 14.71
CA ARG A 455 -11.35 -5.83 14.80
C ARG A 455 -10.56 -5.58 13.51
N PRO A 456 -9.22 -5.38 13.57
CA PRO A 456 -8.41 -5.06 12.39
C PRO A 456 -8.61 -6.04 11.23
N GLN A 457 -8.71 -7.34 11.51
CA GLN A 457 -8.97 -8.38 10.50
C GLN A 457 -10.33 -8.23 9.81
N MET A 458 -11.36 -7.76 10.53
CA MET A 458 -12.69 -7.56 9.97
C MET A 458 -12.74 -6.32 9.09
N VAL A 459 -11.96 -5.28 9.45
CA VAL A 459 -11.74 -4.13 8.58
C VAL A 459 -11.04 -4.57 7.29
N ILE A 460 -9.95 -5.33 7.37
CA ILE A 460 -9.25 -5.86 6.19
C ILE A 460 -10.22 -6.66 5.30
N ALA A 461 -10.99 -7.56 5.90
CA ALA A 461 -12.00 -8.34 5.18
C ALA A 461 -13.03 -7.43 4.49
N TRP A 462 -13.55 -6.41 5.18
CA TRP A 462 -14.50 -5.43 4.63
C TRP A 462 -13.97 -4.73 3.37
N TYR A 463 -12.71 -4.29 3.42
CA TYR A 463 -12.06 -3.63 2.30
C TYR A 463 -11.68 -4.60 1.17
N ALA A 464 -11.45 -5.87 1.48
CA ALA A 464 -11.11 -6.90 0.51
C ALA A 464 -12.34 -7.45 -0.25
N VAL A 465 -13.55 -7.41 0.33
CA VAL A 465 -14.77 -7.99 -0.27
C VAL A 465 -14.97 -7.66 -1.76
N PRO A 466 -14.87 -6.39 -2.22
CA PRO A 466 -15.07 -6.09 -3.64
C PRO A 466 -14.02 -6.71 -4.55
N ALA A 467 -12.76 -6.73 -4.11
CA ALA A 467 -11.67 -7.38 -4.85
C ALA A 467 -11.85 -8.92 -4.84
N LEU A 468 -12.23 -9.50 -3.70
CA LEU A 468 -12.51 -10.93 -3.58
C LEU A 468 -13.68 -11.35 -4.48
N ALA A 469 -14.74 -10.56 -4.57
CA ALA A 469 -15.85 -10.83 -5.48
C ALA A 469 -15.37 -10.88 -6.94
N VAL A 470 -14.50 -9.95 -7.35
CA VAL A 470 -13.90 -9.92 -8.69
C VAL A 470 -13.02 -11.14 -8.94
N VAL A 471 -12.13 -11.45 -8.00
CA VAL A 471 -11.19 -12.56 -8.13
C VAL A 471 -11.92 -13.91 -8.13
N VAL A 472 -12.86 -14.14 -7.21
CA VAL A 472 -13.59 -15.41 -7.09
C VAL A 472 -14.49 -15.66 -8.29
N LEU A 473 -15.37 -14.70 -8.63
CA LEU A 473 -16.30 -14.88 -9.74
C LEU A 473 -15.56 -14.88 -11.09
N GLY A 474 -14.54 -14.05 -11.27
CA GLY A 474 -13.75 -14.04 -12.49
C GLY A 474 -12.93 -15.33 -12.67
N SER A 475 -12.41 -15.91 -11.59
CA SER A 475 -11.76 -17.23 -11.64
C SER A 475 -12.76 -18.33 -12.02
N LEU A 476 -13.99 -18.26 -11.50
CA LEU A 476 -15.05 -19.19 -11.85
C LEU A 476 -15.43 -19.07 -13.34
N VAL A 477 -15.52 -17.84 -13.88
CA VAL A 477 -15.70 -17.62 -15.33
C VAL A 477 -14.58 -18.29 -16.13
N ALA A 478 -13.33 -18.17 -15.70
CA ALA A 478 -12.19 -18.83 -16.36
C ALA A 478 -12.29 -20.36 -16.35
N VAL A 479 -12.57 -20.96 -15.19
CA VAL A 479 -12.73 -22.41 -15.04
C VAL A 479 -13.86 -22.93 -15.93
N LEU A 480 -15.03 -22.29 -15.88
CA LEU A 480 -16.20 -22.74 -16.65
C LEU A 480 -16.03 -22.55 -18.15
N THR A 481 -15.34 -21.49 -18.57
CA THR A 481 -15.02 -21.24 -19.97
C THR A 481 -14.13 -22.35 -20.53
N LYS A 482 -13.09 -22.75 -19.78
CA LYS A 482 -12.19 -23.85 -20.16
C LYS A 482 -12.85 -25.21 -20.15
N ALA A 483 -13.76 -25.43 -19.21
CA ALA A 483 -14.55 -26.66 -19.15
C ALA A 483 -15.67 -26.72 -20.22
N ALA A 484 -15.79 -25.70 -21.10
CA ALA A 484 -16.88 -25.56 -22.07
C ALA A 484 -18.29 -25.71 -21.43
N SER A 485 -18.42 -25.32 -20.17
CA SER A 485 -19.62 -25.55 -19.36
C SER A 485 -20.58 -24.36 -19.45
N TYR A 486 -21.18 -24.17 -20.63
CA TYR A 486 -21.95 -22.97 -20.97
C TYR A 486 -23.21 -22.77 -20.10
N THR A 487 -23.85 -23.85 -19.65
CA THR A 487 -24.99 -23.77 -18.72
C THR A 487 -24.59 -23.11 -17.41
N TRP A 488 -23.47 -23.53 -16.81
CA TRP A 488 -22.96 -22.93 -15.58
C TRP A 488 -22.38 -21.54 -15.83
N LEU A 489 -21.77 -21.30 -16.99
CA LEU A 489 -21.31 -19.97 -17.38
C LEU A 489 -22.48 -18.96 -17.46
N SER A 490 -23.66 -19.40 -17.91
CA SER A 490 -24.89 -18.60 -17.88
C SER A 490 -25.31 -18.28 -16.44
N VAL A 491 -25.28 -19.24 -15.52
CA VAL A 491 -25.58 -18.99 -14.10
C VAL A 491 -24.59 -17.97 -13.50
N VAL A 492 -23.30 -18.11 -13.81
CA VAL A 492 -22.27 -17.18 -13.31
C VAL A 492 -22.39 -15.80 -13.94
N SER A 493 -22.82 -15.69 -15.20
CA SER A 493 -23.08 -14.38 -15.81
C SER A 493 -24.20 -13.63 -15.08
N TRP A 494 -25.28 -14.33 -14.70
CA TRP A 494 -26.33 -13.76 -13.85
C TRP A 494 -25.78 -13.31 -12.49
N LEU A 495 -24.87 -14.06 -11.87
CA LEU A 495 -24.22 -13.64 -10.62
C LEU A 495 -23.34 -12.38 -10.83
N VAL A 496 -22.62 -12.27 -11.94
CA VAL A 496 -21.84 -11.06 -12.29
C VAL A 496 -22.77 -9.85 -12.41
N TYR A 497 -23.90 -9.98 -13.10
CA TYR A 497 -24.90 -8.91 -13.18
C TYR A 497 -25.60 -8.63 -11.84
N ALA A 498 -25.76 -9.64 -10.98
CA ALA A 498 -26.26 -9.45 -9.62
C ALA A 498 -25.27 -8.62 -8.77
N VAL A 499 -23.96 -8.83 -8.92
CA VAL A 499 -22.93 -7.99 -8.27
C VAL A 499 -22.98 -6.56 -8.78
N LEU A 500 -23.20 -6.34 -10.09
CA LEU A 500 -23.41 -5.00 -10.64
C LEU A 500 -24.67 -4.34 -10.07
N ALA A 501 -25.79 -5.05 -10.04
CA ALA A 501 -27.04 -4.56 -9.45
C ALA A 501 -26.86 -4.22 -7.96
N TRP A 502 -26.12 -5.05 -7.22
CA TRP A 502 -25.76 -4.79 -5.83
C TRP A 502 -24.92 -3.52 -5.69
N ALA A 503 -23.89 -3.34 -6.53
CA ALA A 503 -23.07 -2.13 -6.53
C ALA A 503 -23.92 -0.87 -6.80
N VAL A 504 -24.85 -0.92 -7.77
CA VAL A 504 -25.80 0.17 -8.06
C VAL A 504 -26.73 0.45 -6.88
N SER A 505 -27.24 -0.60 -6.21
CA SER A 505 -28.08 -0.44 -5.02
C SER A 505 -27.34 0.24 -3.87
N LYS A 506 -26.01 0.03 -3.75
CA LYS A 506 -25.18 0.69 -2.74
C LYS A 506 -25.05 2.19 -3.00
N VAL A 507 -24.89 2.61 -4.26
CA VAL A 507 -24.91 4.04 -4.65
C VAL A 507 -26.21 4.70 -4.16
N ARG A 508 -27.36 4.07 -4.46
CA ARG A 508 -28.68 4.59 -4.07
C ARG A 508 -28.86 4.61 -2.55
N ARG A 509 -28.54 3.51 -1.87
CA ARG A 509 -28.71 3.38 -0.42
C ARG A 509 -27.85 4.38 0.34
N LEU A 510 -26.58 4.54 -0.02
CA LEU A 510 -25.68 5.45 0.68
C LEU A 510 -26.15 6.90 0.52
N THR A 511 -26.65 7.26 -0.66
CA THR A 511 -27.26 8.58 -0.92
C THR A 511 -28.48 8.81 -0.04
N TYR A 512 -29.40 7.85 0.00
CA TYR A 512 -30.62 7.96 0.78
C TYR A 512 -30.32 8.15 2.27
N LEU A 513 -29.38 7.37 2.81
CA LEU A 513 -28.97 7.45 4.22
C LEU A 513 -28.32 8.78 4.63
N HIS A 514 -27.83 9.60 3.69
CA HIS A 514 -27.30 10.93 3.99
C HIS A 514 -28.33 12.04 3.85
N ARG A 515 -29.45 11.78 3.16
CA ARG A 515 -30.53 12.76 2.94
C ARG A 515 -31.68 12.61 3.94
N ALA A 516 -31.86 11.40 4.47
CA ALA A 516 -32.73 11.10 5.60
C ALA A 516 -32.02 11.45 6.91
#